data_AF-A0A914ZCY0-F1
#
_entry.id   AF-A0A914ZCY0-F1
#
_cell.length_a   1.000
_cell.length_b   1.000
_cell.length_c   1.000
_cell.angle_alpha   90.00
_cell.angle_beta   90.00
_cell.angle_gamma   90.00
#
_symmetry.space_group_name_H-M   'P 1'
#
loop_
_entity.id
_entity.type
_entity.pdbx_description
1 polymer ?
#
loop_
_entity_poly.entity_id
_entity_poly.type
_entity_poly.pdbx_seq_one_letter_code
_entity_poly.pdbx_strand_id
1 'polypeptide(L)'
;MDGLRSSTIEPCGARGDQLRLVRSGDAHGDRRCHKVHRIEIYRTANCIVSHITSPSCIWLKLTNHITDQLQVNDLGTLVPLTQISEGMYVMAPLRKGLYARARIVQLAFANNSKSRRETTVYARVLFIDEGTTSWLSITCLAKMDEMLSFHPWQAIAVCLFRVRPKNRMNWSEKDCETLRTILAKYTMVQIAVVLNSVRSNDCRDLIKVNMIGINSDRDSLGDSIAHLLARRCKEVIYDRRIFDGVAQKVYPIANCDSNSKIGQQIQVEEWKNCFPNGSNKKPSDMEQQSGGYDQCGIGPQIEIIDIDWLNAEGYLNERRCLVSAEGRYTISPYEFYVRPLLMKKSEGQIREHGESIGSADIYVEQMDAMIAANDEFLKLVDDLNSFYGHPKNRRPIDSQRVKEALEQGMSAYGVAEVDGEIARFMGCWQRVEIIGLKAIEKAEEYYCRVRFIDSGGTDIRLLSGIIDIYPM
;
A
#
# COMPACT_ATOMS: atom_id res chain seq x y z
N MET A 1 41.11 -53.20 21.59
CA MET A 1 40.36 -52.41 22.59
C MET A 1 40.02 -51.10 21.92
N ASP A 2 38.82 -51.06 21.36
CA ASP A 2 38.19 -49.86 20.82
C ASP A 2 37.33 -49.18 21.89
N GLY A 3 37.15 -47.87 21.73
CA GLY A 3 36.06 -47.10 22.31
C GLY A 3 36.53 -45.92 23.16
N LEU A 4 35.94 -44.73 23.08
CA LEU A 4 34.89 -44.20 22.21
C LEU A 4 35.01 -42.67 22.31
N ARG A 5 35.14 -41.99 21.17
CA ARG A 5 35.11 -40.53 21.10
C ARG A 5 33.69 -40.02 21.28
N SER A 6 33.60 -38.89 21.96
CA SER A 6 32.43 -38.07 22.26
C SER A 6 31.42 -37.97 21.11
N SER A 7 30.14 -38.12 21.44
CA SER A 7 29.02 -37.99 20.52
C SER A 7 28.87 -36.55 20.04
N THR A 8 29.43 -36.29 18.86
CA THR A 8 28.99 -35.25 17.93
C THR A 8 27.46 -35.36 17.81
N ILE A 9 26.74 -34.34 18.27
CA ILE A 9 25.33 -34.18 17.85
C ILE A 9 25.42 -33.77 16.39
N GLU A 10 25.29 -34.75 15.51
CA GLU A 10 25.09 -34.55 14.09
C GLU A 10 23.85 -33.64 13.89
N PRO A 11 23.91 -32.67 12.95
CA PRO A 11 22.72 -31.94 12.57
C PRO A 11 21.78 -32.94 11.92
N CYS A 12 20.75 -33.35 12.66
CA CYS A 12 19.65 -34.12 12.10
C CYS A 12 19.00 -33.23 11.04
N GLY A 13 19.32 -33.50 9.77
CA GLY A 13 18.78 -32.81 8.63
C GLY A 13 17.27 -32.98 8.61
N ALA A 14 16.56 -31.99 9.14
CA ALA A 14 15.16 -31.79 8.84
C ALA A 14 15.08 -31.46 7.34
N ARG A 15 14.74 -32.48 6.56
CA ARG A 15 14.36 -32.35 5.17
C ARG A 15 13.29 -31.26 5.04
N GLY A 16 13.65 -30.17 4.36
CA GLY A 16 12.71 -29.28 3.70
C GLY A 16 11.82 -28.42 4.58
N ASP A 17 12.39 -27.51 5.38
CA ASP A 17 11.72 -26.22 5.62
C ASP A 17 12.00 -25.31 4.41
N GLN A 18 11.37 -25.66 3.29
CA GLN A 18 11.10 -24.67 2.25
C GLN A 18 10.32 -23.54 2.92
N LEU A 19 10.73 -22.28 2.72
CA LEU A 19 9.90 -21.11 2.99
C LEU A 19 8.52 -21.38 2.39
N ARG A 20 7.56 -21.79 3.22
CA ARG A 20 6.18 -21.96 2.78
C ARG A 20 5.65 -20.55 2.59
N LEU A 21 5.61 -20.10 1.33
CA LEU A 21 4.73 -19.01 0.92
C LEU A 21 3.33 -19.38 1.42
N VAL A 22 2.93 -18.80 2.54
CA VAL A 22 1.60 -19.02 3.07
C VAL A 22 0.67 -18.30 2.12
N ARG A 23 -0.02 -19.07 1.27
CA ARG A 23 -0.88 -18.52 0.22
C ARG A 23 -2.02 -17.77 0.88
N SER A 24 -1.95 -16.44 0.86
CA SER A 24 -3.11 -15.59 1.06
C SER A 24 -4.10 -15.76 -0.10
N GLY A 25 -5.39 -15.60 0.17
CA GLY A 25 -6.47 -15.83 -0.80
C GLY A 25 -7.37 -17.02 -0.44
N ASP A 26 -8.04 -17.59 -1.44
CA ASP A 26 -8.94 -18.73 -1.27
C ASP A 26 -8.15 -20.05 -1.18
N ALA A 27 -7.60 -20.32 0.00
CA ALA A 27 -6.78 -21.51 0.26
C ALA A 27 -7.55 -22.84 0.09
N HIS A 28 -8.88 -22.81 -0.01
CA HIS A 28 -9.74 -24.00 -0.12
C HIS A 28 -10.55 -24.07 -1.42
N GLY A 29 -10.47 -23.07 -2.30
CA GLY A 29 -11.21 -23.03 -3.56
C GLY A 29 -12.74 -22.89 -3.40
N ASP A 30 -13.21 -22.54 -2.20
CA ASP A 30 -14.64 -22.53 -1.85
C ASP A 30 -15.31 -21.17 -2.15
N ARG A 31 -14.53 -20.19 -2.66
CA ARG A 31 -14.90 -18.79 -3.00
C ARG A 31 -15.60 -17.98 -1.90
N ARG A 32 -15.78 -18.57 -0.71
CA ARG A 32 -16.58 -18.01 0.38
C ARG A 32 -15.76 -17.27 1.44
N CYS A 33 -14.47 -17.59 1.58
CA CYS A 33 -13.66 -17.14 2.72
C CYS A 33 -12.21 -16.87 2.29
N HIS A 34 -11.89 -15.68 1.79
CA HIS A 34 -10.48 -15.30 1.58
C HIS A 34 -9.76 -15.23 2.93
N LYS A 35 -8.58 -15.83 3.04
CA LYS A 35 -7.74 -15.71 4.25
C LYS A 35 -6.58 -14.77 3.96
N VAL A 36 -6.54 -13.65 4.68
CA VAL A 36 -5.40 -12.72 4.66
C VAL A 36 -4.44 -13.09 5.78
N HIS A 37 -3.18 -13.35 5.44
CA HIS A 37 -2.14 -13.68 6.41
C HIS A 37 -1.54 -12.43 7.08
N ARG A 38 -0.94 -12.62 8.26
CA ARG A 38 -0.17 -11.56 8.94
C ARG A 38 1.27 -11.60 8.45
N ILE A 39 1.95 -10.45 8.53
CA ILE A 39 3.40 -10.37 8.30
C ILE A 39 4.13 -11.15 9.41
N GLU A 40 5.02 -12.04 9.01
CA GLU A 40 5.88 -12.79 9.93
C GLU A 40 7.21 -12.05 10.10
N ILE A 41 7.54 -11.69 11.34
CA ILE A 41 8.83 -11.11 11.70
C ILE A 41 9.61 -12.17 12.48
N TYR A 42 10.76 -12.60 11.95
CA TYR A 42 11.52 -13.69 12.56
C TYR A 42 12.65 -13.22 13.49
N ARG A 43 13.21 -12.02 13.26
CA ARG A 43 14.39 -11.55 14.01
C ARG A 43 14.25 -10.10 14.42
N THR A 44 14.47 -9.19 13.49
CA THR A 44 14.44 -7.75 13.74
C THR A 44 13.73 -7.03 12.61
N ALA A 45 13.13 -5.89 12.92
CA ALA A 45 12.54 -5.01 11.92
C ALA A 45 12.57 -3.56 12.42
N ASN A 46 12.73 -2.63 11.48
CA ASN A 46 12.48 -1.21 11.73
C ASN A 46 11.00 -0.94 11.41
N CYS A 47 10.33 -0.28 12.33
CA CYS A 47 8.89 -0.07 12.27
C CYS A 47 8.52 1.35 12.67
N ILE A 48 7.37 1.79 12.17
CA ILE A 48 6.69 3.01 12.60
C ILE A 48 5.61 2.59 13.61
N VAL A 49 5.43 3.37 14.67
CA VAL A 49 4.37 3.15 15.64
C VAL A 49 3.06 3.71 15.06
N SER A 50 2.06 2.86 14.83
CA SER A 50 0.72 3.27 14.37
C SER A 50 -0.08 3.84 15.54
N HIS A 51 -0.35 3.02 16.55
CA HIS A 51 -1.01 3.46 17.77
C HIS A 51 -0.75 2.47 18.92
N ILE A 52 -1.06 2.91 20.14
CA ILE A 52 -0.75 2.18 21.37
C ILE A 52 -2.04 1.98 22.16
N THR A 53 -2.45 0.71 22.28
CA THR A 53 -3.51 0.30 23.19
C THR A 53 -2.95 0.20 24.60
N SER A 54 -1.91 -0.60 24.79
CA SER A 54 -1.23 -0.78 26.08
C SER A 54 0.19 -1.31 25.87
N PRO A 55 1.03 -1.42 26.92
CA PRO A 55 2.31 -2.10 26.79
C PRO A 55 2.19 -3.57 26.33
N SER A 56 1.03 -4.20 26.51
CA SER A 56 0.77 -5.55 25.99
C SER A 56 0.24 -5.58 24.55
N CYS A 57 -0.14 -4.45 23.97
CA CYS A 57 -0.63 -4.35 22.60
C CYS A 57 -0.27 -2.98 22.00
N ILE A 58 0.81 -2.99 21.23
CA ILE A 58 1.33 -1.86 20.46
C ILE A 58 1.20 -2.24 18.99
N TRP A 59 0.64 -1.35 18.19
CA TRP A 59 0.47 -1.59 16.76
C TRP A 59 1.56 -0.89 15.98
N LEU A 60 2.25 -1.66 15.16
CA LEU A 60 3.38 -1.23 14.35
C LEU A 60 3.09 -1.42 12.86
N LYS A 61 3.77 -0.67 12.01
CA LYS A 61 3.84 -0.89 10.57
C LYS A 61 5.31 -0.96 10.15
N LEU A 62 5.63 -1.76 9.15
CA LEU A 62 6.97 -1.70 8.54
C LEU A 62 7.16 -0.34 7.85
N THR A 63 8.40 0.13 7.73
CA THR A 63 8.69 1.42 7.08
C THR A 63 8.31 1.46 5.60
N ASN A 64 8.20 0.30 4.95
CA ASN A 64 7.77 0.13 3.57
C ASN A 64 6.32 -0.39 3.45
N HIS A 65 5.46 -0.09 4.42
CA HIS A 65 4.07 -0.52 4.38
C HIS A 65 3.31 0.06 3.18
N ILE A 66 2.31 -0.65 2.69
CA ILE A 66 1.45 -0.22 1.57
C ILE A 66 0.01 0.09 2.01
N THR A 67 -0.20 0.42 3.28
CA THR A 67 -1.54 0.63 3.86
C THR A 67 -2.44 1.53 3.00
N ASP A 68 -1.94 2.68 2.54
CA ASP A 68 -2.75 3.63 1.78
C ASP A 68 -3.11 3.14 0.38
N GLN A 69 -2.25 2.32 -0.23
CA GLN A 69 -2.49 1.68 -1.53
C GLN A 69 -3.58 0.59 -1.46
N LEU A 70 -3.89 0.09 -0.26
CA LEU A 70 -4.89 -0.94 -0.02
C LEU A 70 -6.26 -0.36 0.40
N GLN A 71 -6.38 0.97 0.43
CA GLN A 71 -7.63 1.68 0.72
C GLN A 71 -8.39 2.00 -0.58
N VAL A 72 -9.71 2.16 -0.48
CA VAL A 72 -10.59 2.49 -1.61
C VAL A 72 -11.27 3.82 -1.36
N ASN A 73 -10.98 4.79 -2.23
CA ASN A 73 -11.61 6.12 -2.24
C ASN A 73 -12.78 6.21 -3.24
N ASP A 74 -12.73 5.43 -4.32
CA ASP A 74 -13.81 5.35 -5.30
C ASP A 74 -14.93 4.42 -4.82
N LEU A 75 -15.92 5.02 -4.17
CA LEU A 75 -17.06 4.31 -3.59
C LEU A 75 -17.94 3.62 -4.64
N GLY A 76 -17.84 4.01 -5.92
CA GLY A 76 -18.58 3.38 -7.02
C GLY A 76 -18.11 1.96 -7.33
N THR A 77 -16.91 1.59 -6.87
CA THR A 77 -16.35 0.23 -7.04
C THR A 77 -16.85 -0.77 -6.00
N LEU A 78 -17.44 -0.27 -4.90
CA LEU A 78 -17.79 -1.09 -3.75
C LEU A 78 -19.06 -1.90 -4.03
N VAL A 79 -18.98 -3.20 -3.79
CA VAL A 79 -20.12 -4.11 -3.89
C VAL A 79 -20.65 -4.41 -2.48
N PRO A 80 -21.95 -4.19 -2.19
CA PRO A 80 -22.53 -4.54 -0.89
C PRO A 80 -22.39 -6.04 -0.55
N LEU A 81 -22.25 -6.34 0.75
CA LEU A 81 -22.26 -7.73 1.22
C LEU A 81 -23.66 -8.33 1.22
N THR A 82 -23.77 -9.58 0.76
CA THR A 82 -25.01 -10.37 0.79
C THR A 82 -25.07 -11.33 1.98
N GLN A 83 -23.91 -11.69 2.53
CA GLN A 83 -23.78 -12.61 3.66
C GLN A 83 -22.74 -12.06 4.63
N ILE A 84 -22.93 -12.34 5.92
CA ILE A 84 -22.03 -11.88 6.96
C ILE A 84 -21.79 -12.97 8.01
N SER A 85 -20.54 -13.10 8.42
CA SER A 85 -20.12 -14.01 9.48
C SER A 85 -18.93 -13.45 10.24
N GLU A 86 -18.77 -13.84 11.49
CA GLU A 86 -17.57 -13.52 12.26
C GLU A 86 -16.34 -14.16 11.62
N GLY A 87 -15.24 -13.41 11.61
CA GLY A 87 -13.98 -13.83 10.99
C GLY A 87 -13.85 -13.50 9.51
N MET A 88 -14.93 -13.10 8.82
CA MET A 88 -14.93 -12.71 7.41
C MET A 88 -14.14 -11.41 7.18
N TYR A 89 -13.42 -11.34 6.06
CA TYR A 89 -12.72 -10.14 5.61
C TYR A 89 -13.60 -9.33 4.65
N VAL A 90 -13.63 -8.02 4.87
CA VAL A 90 -14.55 -7.08 4.23
C VAL A 90 -13.86 -5.75 3.97
N MET A 91 -14.46 -4.91 3.12
CA MET A 91 -14.15 -3.49 3.05
C MET A 91 -15.10 -2.74 3.98
N ALA A 92 -14.55 -1.89 4.84
CA ALA A 92 -15.33 -1.14 5.82
C ALA A 92 -14.97 0.35 5.77
N PRO A 93 -15.93 1.26 6.01
CA PRO A 93 -15.64 2.69 6.04
C PRO A 93 -14.75 3.04 7.23
N LEU A 94 -13.53 3.49 6.94
CA LEU A 94 -12.56 3.93 7.95
C LEU A 94 -12.84 5.39 8.36
N ARG A 95 -13.09 6.24 7.36
CA ARG A 95 -13.55 7.63 7.49
C ARG A 95 -14.49 7.95 6.32
N LYS A 96 -15.18 9.08 6.38
CA LYS A 96 -16.08 9.52 5.29
C LYS A 96 -15.35 9.51 3.95
N GLY A 97 -15.86 8.74 2.99
CA GLY A 97 -15.29 8.63 1.64
C GLY A 97 -14.10 7.67 1.49
N LEU A 98 -13.70 6.95 2.54
CA LEU A 98 -12.56 6.05 2.51
C LEU A 98 -12.93 4.69 3.12
N TYR A 99 -12.79 3.63 2.32
CA TYR A 99 -12.93 2.24 2.76
C TYR A 99 -11.57 1.59 2.93
N ALA A 100 -11.43 0.75 3.94
CA ALA A 100 -10.20 0.01 4.23
C ALA A 100 -10.51 -1.47 4.49
N ARG A 101 -9.49 -2.32 4.34
CA ARG A 101 -9.60 -3.75 4.63
C ARG A 101 -9.83 -3.96 6.12
N ALA A 102 -10.83 -4.77 6.45
CA ALA A 102 -11.19 -5.08 7.81
C ALA A 102 -11.59 -6.55 7.97
N ARG A 103 -11.57 -7.02 9.22
CA ARG A 103 -12.05 -8.34 9.60
C ARG A 103 -13.16 -8.18 10.62
N ILE A 104 -14.29 -8.85 10.42
CA ILE A 104 -15.37 -8.88 11.39
C ILE A 104 -14.93 -9.69 12.60
N VAL A 105 -14.89 -9.05 13.77
CA VAL A 105 -14.47 -9.67 15.03
C VAL A 105 -15.65 -10.01 15.94
N GLN A 106 -16.80 -9.35 15.76
CA GLN A 106 -18.00 -9.62 16.55
C GLN A 106 -19.25 -9.12 15.85
N LEU A 107 -20.38 -9.82 16.00
CA LEU A 107 -21.70 -9.35 15.58
C LEU A 107 -22.58 -9.02 16.81
N ALA A 108 -23.39 -7.97 16.71
CA ALA A 108 -24.35 -7.55 17.73
C ALA A 108 -25.71 -7.21 17.11
N PHE A 109 -26.79 -7.56 17.82
CA PHE A 109 -28.16 -7.33 17.39
C PHE A 109 -28.80 -6.25 18.26
N ALA A 110 -29.25 -5.16 17.64
CA ALA A 110 -29.97 -4.09 18.30
C ALA A 110 -31.46 -4.19 17.98
N ASN A 111 -32.29 -4.28 19.03
CA ASN A 111 -33.74 -4.23 18.89
C ASN A 111 -34.21 -2.78 18.79
N ASN A 112 -34.85 -2.41 17.68
CA ASN A 112 -35.45 -1.09 17.57
C ASN A 112 -36.74 -1.03 18.40
N SER A 113 -36.79 -0.18 19.42
CA SER A 113 -37.93 -0.06 20.34
C SER A 113 -39.22 0.46 19.70
N LYS A 114 -39.16 0.93 18.45
CA LYS A 114 -40.29 1.52 17.70
C LYS A 114 -40.93 0.60 16.66
N SER A 115 -40.28 -0.50 16.27
CA SER A 115 -40.82 -1.46 15.31
C SER A 115 -40.44 -2.89 15.70
N ARG A 116 -41.43 -3.72 16.06
CA ARG A 116 -41.25 -5.13 16.49
C ARG A 116 -40.68 -6.07 15.41
N ARG A 117 -40.26 -5.54 14.25
CA ARG A 117 -39.92 -6.30 13.04
C ARG A 117 -38.55 -6.01 12.42
N GLU A 118 -37.79 -5.00 12.88
CA GLU A 118 -36.47 -4.68 12.31
C GLU A 118 -35.37 -4.77 13.36
N THR A 119 -34.67 -5.91 13.37
CA THR A 119 -33.44 -6.07 14.15
C THR A 119 -32.29 -5.48 13.33
N THR A 120 -31.68 -4.39 13.81
CA THR A 120 -30.48 -3.84 13.17
C THR A 120 -29.27 -4.64 13.62
N VAL A 121 -28.45 -5.08 12.68
CA VAL A 121 -27.23 -5.82 12.97
C VAL A 121 -26.04 -4.88 12.86
N TYR A 122 -25.18 -4.88 13.88
CA TYR A 122 -23.92 -4.16 13.90
C TYR A 122 -22.76 -5.16 13.92
N ALA A 123 -21.70 -4.84 13.18
CA ALA A 123 -20.45 -5.57 13.21
C ALA A 123 -19.37 -4.72 13.90
N ARG A 124 -18.66 -5.34 14.84
CA ARG A 124 -17.35 -4.84 15.27
C ARG A 124 -16.34 -5.33 14.27
N VAL A 125 -15.64 -4.40 13.63
CA VAL A 125 -14.59 -4.71 12.66
C VAL A 125 -13.22 -4.31 13.22
N LEU A 126 -12.19 -5.06 12.87
CA LEU A 126 -10.78 -4.74 13.07
C LEU A 126 -10.18 -4.35 11.72
N PHE A 127 -9.74 -3.10 11.57
CA PHE A 127 -9.04 -2.63 10.38
C PHE A 127 -7.64 -3.25 10.37
N ILE A 128 -7.41 -4.20 9.48
CA ILE A 128 -6.23 -5.08 9.53
C ILE A 128 -4.93 -4.37 9.15
N ASP A 129 -5.04 -3.20 8.52
CA ASP A 129 -3.92 -2.37 8.11
C ASP A 129 -3.67 -1.18 9.03
N GLU A 130 -4.61 -0.89 9.94
CA GLU A 130 -4.48 0.18 10.94
C GLU A 130 -4.30 -0.35 12.36
N GLY A 131 -4.86 -1.53 12.66
CA GLY A 131 -4.92 -2.16 13.97
C GLY A 131 -6.03 -1.63 14.89
N THR A 132 -6.89 -0.74 14.39
CA THR A 132 -7.98 -0.12 15.16
C THR A 132 -9.29 -0.87 14.97
N THR A 133 -10.23 -0.70 15.90
CA THR A 133 -11.57 -1.32 15.83
C THR A 133 -12.69 -0.29 15.81
N SER A 134 -13.76 -0.55 15.09
CA SER A 134 -15.00 0.27 15.12
C SER A 134 -16.24 -0.62 15.08
N TRP A 135 -17.32 -0.16 15.71
CA TRP A 135 -18.67 -0.66 15.45
C TRP A 135 -19.24 0.03 14.22
N LEU A 136 -19.84 -0.74 13.33
CA LEU A 136 -20.43 -0.30 12.06
C LEU A 136 -21.73 -1.06 11.81
N SER A 137 -22.70 -0.45 11.13
CA SER A 137 -23.85 -1.22 10.64
C SER A 137 -23.37 -2.19 9.57
N ILE A 138 -23.92 -3.40 9.53
CA ILE A 138 -23.56 -4.38 8.48
C ILE A 138 -23.90 -3.87 7.07
N THR A 139 -24.87 -2.96 6.98
CA THR A 139 -25.35 -2.36 5.73
C THR A 139 -24.32 -1.47 5.05
N CYS A 140 -23.31 -0.96 5.76
CA CYS A 140 -22.25 -0.14 5.16
C CYS A 140 -21.03 -0.95 4.72
N LEU A 141 -20.99 -2.26 5.01
CA LEU A 141 -19.87 -3.12 4.68
C LEU A 141 -19.92 -3.59 3.22
N ALA A 142 -18.75 -3.61 2.58
CA ALA A 142 -18.58 -4.02 1.20
C ALA A 142 -17.77 -5.32 1.08
N LYS A 143 -17.98 -6.05 -0.01
CA LYS A 143 -17.17 -7.21 -0.38
C LYS A 143 -15.73 -6.75 -0.61
N MET A 144 -14.78 -7.50 -0.07
CA MET A 144 -13.36 -7.29 -0.35
C MET A 144 -13.00 -7.92 -1.69
N ASP A 145 -12.33 -7.16 -2.56
CA ASP A 145 -11.76 -7.66 -3.80
C ASP A 145 -10.74 -8.77 -3.49
N GLU A 146 -10.72 -9.81 -4.30
CA GLU A 146 -9.81 -10.94 -4.15
C GLU A 146 -8.35 -10.51 -4.24
N MET A 147 -8.02 -9.53 -5.10
CA MET A 147 -6.66 -9.03 -5.25
C MET A 147 -6.12 -8.45 -3.94
N LEU A 148 -6.98 -7.74 -3.20
CA LEU A 148 -6.65 -7.18 -1.90
C LEU A 148 -6.37 -8.27 -0.86
N SER A 149 -6.84 -9.50 -1.06
CA SER A 149 -6.59 -10.60 -0.13
C SER A 149 -5.16 -11.14 -0.20
N PHE A 150 -4.44 -10.94 -1.31
CA PHE A 150 -3.06 -11.45 -1.47
C PHE A 150 -2.04 -10.68 -0.63
N HIS A 151 -2.30 -9.41 -0.31
CA HIS A 151 -1.42 -8.60 0.52
C HIS A 151 -1.62 -8.95 2.01
N PRO A 152 -0.55 -9.16 2.80
CA PRO A 152 -0.70 -9.47 4.21
C PRO A 152 -1.23 -8.27 5.02
N TRP A 153 -1.63 -8.50 6.28
CA TRP A 153 -1.99 -7.43 7.21
C TRP A 153 -0.82 -6.46 7.35
N GLN A 154 -1.07 -5.17 7.16
CA GLN A 154 -0.02 -4.16 7.30
C GLN A 154 0.20 -3.76 8.77
N ALA A 155 -0.82 -3.91 9.64
CA ALA A 155 -0.70 -3.63 11.06
C ALA A 155 -0.24 -4.87 11.84
N ILE A 156 0.84 -4.70 12.61
CA ILE A 156 1.50 -5.75 13.37
C ILE A 156 1.31 -5.47 14.85
N ALA A 157 0.55 -6.35 15.51
CA ALA A 157 0.30 -6.23 16.94
C ALA A 157 1.44 -6.89 17.74
N VAL A 158 2.13 -6.11 18.56
CA VAL A 158 3.25 -6.55 19.40
C VAL A 158 3.00 -6.27 20.88
N CYS A 159 3.70 -7.01 21.73
CA CYS A 159 3.71 -6.85 23.18
C CYS A 159 5.13 -6.53 23.63
N LEU A 160 5.27 -5.47 24.41
CA LEU A 160 6.56 -5.06 24.97
C LEU A 160 7.03 -6.10 26.00
N PHE A 161 8.24 -6.63 25.78
CA PHE A 161 8.79 -7.70 26.61
C PHE A 161 9.41 -7.17 27.91
N ARG A 162 9.39 -8.02 28.95
CA ARG A 162 9.91 -7.77 30.32
C ARG A 162 9.21 -6.70 31.12
N VAL A 163 8.07 -6.20 30.68
CA VAL A 163 7.26 -5.27 31.49
C VAL A 163 5.99 -5.94 31.96
N ARG A 164 5.60 -5.64 33.19
CA ARG A 164 4.30 -6.04 33.75
C ARG A 164 3.78 -4.98 34.72
N PRO A 165 2.45 -4.85 34.87
CA PRO A 165 1.90 -4.00 35.91
C PRO A 165 2.23 -4.59 37.28
N LYS A 166 2.44 -3.72 38.27
CA LYS A 166 2.78 -4.10 39.64
C LYS A 166 1.68 -4.91 40.30
N ASN A 167 0.41 -4.56 40.02
CA ASN A 167 -0.77 -5.29 40.46
C ASN A 167 -0.92 -6.68 39.79
N ARG A 168 -0.15 -6.98 38.74
CA ARG A 168 -0.20 -8.22 37.93
C ARG A 168 -1.56 -8.54 37.31
N MET A 169 -2.47 -7.57 37.24
CA MET A 169 -3.82 -7.76 36.71
C MET A 169 -4.06 -6.92 35.47
N ASN A 170 -3.82 -5.61 35.53
CA ASN A 170 -4.16 -4.70 34.45
C ASN A 170 -3.21 -3.50 34.35
N TRP A 171 -3.09 -2.96 33.15
CA TRP A 171 -2.40 -1.70 32.90
C TRP A 171 -3.28 -0.53 33.32
N SER A 172 -2.71 0.45 34.01
CA SER A 172 -3.40 1.71 34.28
C SER A 172 -3.39 2.61 33.04
N GLU A 173 -4.39 3.50 32.91
CA GLU A 173 -4.42 4.49 31.81
C GLU A 173 -3.16 5.37 31.82
N LYS A 174 -2.65 5.69 33.02
CA LYS A 174 -1.42 6.45 33.19
C LYS A 174 -0.18 5.73 32.62
N ASP A 175 -0.10 4.41 32.77
CA ASP A 175 1.00 3.63 32.21
C ASP A 175 0.95 3.64 30.67
N CYS A 176 -0.26 3.49 30.11
CA CYS A 176 -0.50 3.56 28.67
C CYS A 176 -0.14 4.95 28.11
N GLU A 177 -0.57 6.02 28.78
CA GLU A 177 -0.28 7.40 28.36
C GLU A 177 1.22 7.73 28.44
N THR A 178 1.90 7.24 29.49
CA THR A 178 3.35 7.40 29.61
C THR A 178 4.08 6.68 28.47
N LEU A 179 3.63 5.49 28.08
CA LEU A 179 4.18 4.77 26.93
C LEU A 179 3.96 5.55 25.62
N ARG A 180 2.76 6.10 25.40
CA ARG A 180 2.48 6.99 24.24
C ARG A 180 3.46 8.16 24.19
N THR A 181 3.65 8.84 25.32
CA THR A 181 4.58 9.98 25.44
C THR A 181 6.04 9.57 25.22
N ILE A 182 6.44 8.35 25.59
CA ILE A 182 7.80 7.84 25.32
C ILE A 182 7.97 7.60 23.82
N LEU A 183 7.04 6.87 23.20
CA LEU A 183 7.15 6.45 21.81
C LEU A 183 6.99 7.61 20.82
N ALA A 184 6.20 8.63 21.15
CA ALA A 184 6.05 9.84 20.34
C ALA A 184 7.36 10.65 20.18
N LYS A 185 8.41 10.36 20.96
CA LYS A 185 9.72 11.02 20.84
C LYS A 185 10.59 10.47 19.73
N TYR A 186 10.29 9.29 19.22
CA TYR A 186 11.12 8.60 18.23
C TYR A 186 10.41 8.55 16.88
N THR A 187 11.16 8.79 15.81
CA THR A 187 10.65 8.69 14.44
C THR A 187 10.28 7.24 14.09
N MET A 188 11.06 6.28 14.61
CA MET A 188 10.85 4.86 14.40
C MET A 188 11.28 4.03 15.62
N VAL A 189 10.91 2.76 15.60
CA VAL A 189 11.37 1.78 16.57
C VAL A 189 12.00 0.60 15.86
N GLN A 190 13.11 0.12 16.40
CA GLN A 190 13.64 -1.18 16.06
C GLN A 190 13.07 -2.21 17.04
N ILE A 191 12.46 -3.25 16.50
CA ILE A 191 11.98 -4.39 17.29
C ILE A 191 12.89 -5.60 17.08
N ALA A 192 13.09 -6.36 18.15
CA ALA A 192 13.72 -7.67 18.12
C ALA A 192 12.76 -8.70 18.72
N VAL A 193 12.39 -9.69 17.93
CA VAL A 193 11.44 -10.74 18.31
C VAL A 193 12.08 -11.66 19.36
N VAL A 194 11.34 -11.88 20.44
CA VAL A 194 11.77 -12.78 21.51
C VAL A 194 11.39 -14.20 21.14
N LEU A 195 12.36 -15.11 21.24
CA LEU A 195 12.14 -16.52 20.95
C LEU A 195 11.20 -17.14 22.01
N ASN A 196 10.28 -17.98 21.52
CA ASN A 196 9.44 -18.82 22.36
C ASN A 196 10.07 -20.22 22.44
N SER A 197 10.23 -20.79 23.64
CA SER A 197 10.66 -22.20 23.78
C SER A 197 9.64 -23.18 23.20
N VAL A 198 8.37 -22.78 23.16
CA VAL A 198 7.28 -23.52 22.52
C VAL A 198 6.99 -22.91 21.15
N ARG A 199 7.26 -23.66 20.07
CA ARG A 199 6.84 -23.29 18.71
C ARG A 199 5.32 -23.40 18.59
N SER A 200 4.61 -22.32 18.90
CA SER A 200 3.24 -22.13 18.45
C SER A 200 3.28 -21.37 17.14
N ASN A 201 2.84 -22.02 16.05
CA ASN A 201 2.66 -21.39 14.74
C ASN A 201 1.32 -20.64 14.63
N ASP A 202 0.66 -20.35 15.75
CA ASP A 202 -0.59 -19.60 15.68
C ASP A 202 -0.29 -18.11 15.51
N CYS A 203 -0.26 -17.65 14.26
CA CYS A 203 -0.10 -16.24 13.89
C CYS A 203 -1.17 -15.33 14.54
N ARG A 204 -2.13 -15.87 15.30
CA ARG A 204 -3.14 -15.13 16.08
C ARG A 204 -2.56 -14.40 17.29
N ASP A 205 -1.46 -14.88 17.87
CA ASP A 205 -0.90 -14.31 19.10
C ASP A 205 -0.07 -13.03 18.86
N LEU A 206 -0.06 -12.17 19.87
CA LEU A 206 0.74 -10.95 19.91
C LEU A 206 2.24 -11.28 19.96
N ILE A 207 3.01 -10.76 19.01
CA ILE A 207 4.46 -10.98 18.93
C ILE A 207 5.14 -10.30 20.13
N LYS A 208 5.97 -11.03 20.88
CA LYS A 208 6.72 -10.47 22.01
C LYS A 208 8.02 -9.86 21.49
N VAL A 209 8.26 -8.60 21.81
CA VAL A 209 9.40 -7.87 21.26
C VAL A 209 10.17 -7.11 22.34
N ASN A 210 11.49 -7.13 22.22
CA ASN A 210 12.31 -6.05 22.75
C ASN A 210 12.20 -4.88 21.78
N MET A 211 11.99 -3.67 22.31
CA MET A 211 11.78 -2.48 21.50
C MET A 211 12.80 -1.41 21.88
N ILE A 212 13.40 -0.82 20.85
CA ILE A 212 14.40 0.24 20.93
C ILE A 212 13.87 1.43 20.12
N GLY A 213 13.75 2.60 20.75
CA GLY A 213 13.44 3.85 20.06
C GLY A 213 14.67 4.38 19.35
N ILE A 214 14.52 4.81 18.11
CA ILE A 214 15.60 5.34 17.26
C ILE A 214 15.11 6.61 16.55
N ASN A 215 15.96 7.64 16.52
CA ASN A 215 15.60 8.94 15.91
C ASN A 215 15.95 9.02 14.42
N SER A 216 16.89 8.19 13.96
CA SER A 216 17.30 8.08 12.56
C SER A 216 17.91 6.71 12.28
N ASP A 217 18.01 6.31 11.02
CA ASP A 217 18.67 5.05 10.62
C ASP A 217 20.17 5.00 10.97
N ARG A 218 20.78 6.14 11.32
CA ARG A 218 22.18 6.23 11.73
C ARG A 218 22.37 6.11 13.25
N ASP A 219 21.28 6.02 14.01
CA ASP A 219 21.32 5.89 15.47
C ASP A 219 21.65 4.44 15.85
N SER A 220 22.91 4.22 16.24
CA SER A 220 23.42 2.88 16.56
C SER A 220 23.18 2.44 18.01
N LEU A 221 22.82 3.37 18.90
CA LEU A 221 22.69 3.09 20.34
C LEU A 221 21.22 2.94 20.74
N GLY A 222 20.35 3.85 20.27
CA GLY A 222 18.92 3.85 20.57
C GLY A 222 18.58 3.79 22.07
N ASP A 223 17.28 3.77 22.38
CA ASP A 223 16.79 3.77 23.76
C ASP A 223 15.82 2.61 24.02
N SER A 224 16.09 1.81 25.06
CA SER A 224 15.20 0.69 25.42
C SER A 224 13.86 1.20 25.99
N ILE A 225 12.78 0.99 25.24
CA ILE A 225 11.44 1.46 25.60
C ILE A 225 10.95 0.83 26.91
N ALA A 226 11.24 -0.45 27.14
CA ALA A 226 10.88 -1.16 28.37
C ALA A 226 11.53 -0.53 29.62
N HIS A 227 12.81 -0.16 29.53
CA HIS A 227 13.53 0.48 30.63
C HIS A 227 13.02 1.90 30.87
N LEU A 228 12.78 2.67 29.81
CA LEU A 228 12.21 4.01 29.91
C LEU A 228 10.83 4.00 30.57
N LEU A 229 9.97 3.05 30.20
CA LEU A 229 8.64 2.91 30.79
C LEU A 229 8.72 2.57 32.27
N ALA A 230 9.50 1.56 32.65
CA ALA A 230 9.65 1.16 34.05
C ALA A 230 10.30 2.25 34.93
N ARG A 231 11.18 3.09 34.34
CA ARG A 231 11.78 4.23 35.05
C ARG A 231 10.78 5.37 35.27
N ARG A 232 9.86 5.61 34.33
CA ARG A 232 8.88 6.71 34.42
C ARG A 232 7.61 6.31 35.19
N CYS A 233 7.26 5.03 35.22
CA CYS A 233 6.08 4.52 35.93
C CYS A 233 6.45 3.64 37.11
N LYS A 234 6.19 4.11 38.35
CA LYS A 234 6.42 3.34 39.58
C LYS A 234 5.58 2.06 39.70
N GLU A 235 4.46 2.02 38.97
CA GLU A 235 3.54 0.88 38.93
C GLU A 235 3.87 -0.11 37.81
N VAL A 236 4.94 0.11 37.05
CA VAL A 236 5.46 -0.83 36.05
C VAL A 236 6.73 -1.48 36.56
N ILE A 237 6.77 -2.82 36.54
CA ILE A 237 7.95 -3.59 36.93
C ILE A 237 8.65 -4.10 35.68
N TYR A 238 9.95 -3.81 35.58
CA TYR A 238 10.85 -4.45 34.62
C TYR A 238 11.38 -5.77 35.18
N ASP A 239 10.99 -6.89 34.57
CA ASP A 239 11.32 -8.23 35.04
C ASP A 239 12.53 -8.81 34.30
N ARG A 240 13.71 -8.65 34.93
CA ARG A 240 14.99 -9.13 34.38
C ARG A 240 15.10 -10.64 34.29
N ARG A 241 14.23 -11.39 34.98
CA ARG A 241 14.29 -12.85 35.06
C ARG A 241 13.58 -13.53 33.90
N ILE A 242 12.83 -12.78 33.09
CA ILE A 242 12.11 -13.29 31.93
C ILE A 242 13.05 -13.27 30.71
N PHE A 243 13.30 -14.45 30.14
CA PHE A 243 14.13 -14.63 28.94
C PHE A 243 13.38 -15.30 27.78
N ASP A 244 12.21 -15.86 28.06
CA ASP A 244 11.36 -16.56 27.09
C ASP A 244 10.07 -15.79 26.87
N GLY A 245 9.67 -15.63 25.61
CA GLY A 245 8.42 -14.95 25.24
C GLY A 245 7.17 -15.63 25.81
N VAL A 246 7.19 -16.95 26.02
CA VAL A 246 6.07 -17.70 26.64
C VAL A 246 5.80 -17.24 28.07
N ALA A 247 6.83 -16.82 28.80
CA ALA A 247 6.69 -16.33 30.16
C ALA A 247 6.10 -14.90 30.24
N GLN A 248 6.10 -14.15 29.13
CA GLN A 248 5.51 -12.81 29.07
C GLN A 248 3.98 -12.88 28.93
N LYS A 249 3.28 -12.56 30.02
CA LYS A 249 1.82 -12.43 30.03
C LYS A 249 1.36 -11.16 29.32
N VAL A 250 0.16 -11.23 28.75
CA VAL A 250 -0.60 -10.10 28.21
C VAL A 250 -1.58 -9.65 29.28
N TYR A 251 -1.58 -8.35 29.58
CA TYR A 251 -2.47 -7.76 30.59
C TYR A 251 -3.48 -6.82 29.91
N PRO A 252 -4.77 -6.87 30.29
CA PRO A 252 -5.77 -5.92 29.82
C PRO A 252 -5.57 -4.52 30.43
N ILE A 253 -6.27 -3.51 29.93
CA ILE A 253 -6.33 -2.17 30.53
C ILE A 253 -7.41 -2.15 31.62
N ALA A 254 -7.15 -1.46 32.73
CA ALA A 254 -8.15 -1.24 33.78
C ALA A 254 -9.37 -0.51 33.21
N ASN A 255 -10.58 -1.00 33.49
CA ASN A 255 -11.86 -0.45 32.99
C ASN A 255 -12.16 -0.61 31.49
N CYS A 256 -11.55 -1.59 30.81
CA CYS A 256 -11.91 -1.94 29.42
C CYS A 256 -13.28 -2.66 29.28
N ASP A 257 -14.19 -2.52 30.26
CA ASP A 257 -15.60 -2.94 30.18
C ASP A 257 -16.47 -1.98 29.35
N SER A 258 -15.85 -1.00 28.69
CA SER A 258 -16.54 -0.12 27.75
C SER A 258 -16.91 -0.82 26.43
N ASN A 259 -16.37 -2.03 26.16
CA ASN A 259 -16.64 -2.79 24.93
C ASN A 259 -17.68 -3.91 25.09
N SER A 260 -18.23 -4.12 26.30
CA SER A 260 -19.28 -5.12 26.57
C SER A 260 -20.68 -4.51 26.72
N LYS A 261 -20.86 -3.20 26.45
CA LYS A 261 -22.19 -2.56 26.47
C LYS A 261 -23.01 -2.87 25.21
N ILE A 262 -23.39 -4.12 25.04
CA ILE A 262 -24.55 -4.49 24.23
C ILE A 262 -25.77 -3.95 24.98
N GLY A 263 -26.29 -2.80 24.54
CA GLY A 263 -27.53 -2.23 25.11
C GLY A 263 -27.62 -0.70 25.15
N GLN A 264 -26.54 0.04 24.89
CA GLN A 264 -26.63 1.48 24.65
C GLN A 264 -26.72 1.73 23.14
N GLN A 265 -27.65 2.59 22.74
CA GLN A 265 -27.86 3.06 21.38
C GLN A 265 -26.50 3.37 20.75
N ILE A 266 -26.05 2.52 19.82
CA ILE A 266 -24.77 2.76 19.13
C ILE A 266 -25.02 3.98 18.25
N GLN A 267 -24.64 5.16 18.73
CA GLN A 267 -24.68 6.39 17.95
C GLN A 267 -23.52 6.35 16.97
N VAL A 268 -23.75 5.72 15.83
CA VAL A 268 -22.80 5.73 14.73
C VAL A 268 -23.16 6.86 13.78
N GLU A 269 -22.16 7.56 13.26
CA GLU A 269 -22.33 8.59 12.24
C GLU A 269 -23.03 8.00 11.00
N GLU A 270 -23.79 8.82 10.27
CA GLU A 270 -24.68 8.39 9.18
C GLU A 270 -23.97 7.54 8.10
N TRP A 271 -22.74 7.91 7.74
CA TRP A 271 -21.92 7.20 6.75
C TRP A 271 -21.37 5.84 7.23
N LYS A 272 -21.52 5.51 8.52
CA LYS A 272 -21.25 4.19 9.09
C LYS A 272 -22.52 3.33 9.25
N ASN A 273 -23.69 3.89 8.91
CA ASN A 273 -24.99 3.22 8.98
C ASN A 273 -25.57 2.89 7.60
N CYS A 274 -25.09 3.52 6.55
CA CYS A 274 -25.59 3.33 5.20
C CYS A 274 -24.44 2.97 4.26
N PHE A 275 -24.70 2.09 3.30
CA PHE A 275 -23.83 1.96 2.14
C PHE A 275 -23.78 3.31 1.43
N PRO A 276 -22.63 3.73 0.87
CA PRO A 276 -22.60 4.94 0.06
C PRO A 276 -23.69 4.84 -0.99
N ASN A 277 -24.67 5.75 -0.91
CA ASN A 277 -25.63 5.94 -1.98
C ASN A 277 -24.76 6.17 -3.20
N GLY A 278 -24.87 5.27 -4.18
CA GLY A 278 -24.21 5.45 -5.47
C GLY A 278 -24.51 6.88 -5.84
N SER A 279 -23.48 7.73 -5.82
CA SER A 279 -23.66 9.02 -6.43
C SER A 279 -24.13 8.63 -7.82
N ASN A 280 -25.34 9.05 -8.18
CA ASN A 280 -25.58 9.47 -9.55
C ASN A 280 -24.64 10.66 -9.83
N LYS A 281 -23.33 10.50 -9.64
CA LYS A 281 -22.41 10.74 -10.71
C LYS A 281 -23.06 9.96 -11.85
N LYS A 282 -23.84 10.70 -12.65
CA LYS A 282 -23.73 10.55 -14.08
C LYS A 282 -22.25 10.25 -14.31
N PRO A 283 -21.91 9.19 -15.05
CA PRO A 283 -20.54 9.00 -15.47
C PRO A 283 -19.87 10.36 -15.59
N SER A 284 -18.81 10.61 -14.81
CA SER A 284 -18.02 11.82 -15.00
C SER A 284 -17.88 12.01 -16.50
N ASP A 285 -17.94 13.25 -16.99
CA ASP A 285 -18.04 13.58 -18.42
C ASP A 285 -17.07 12.78 -19.35
N MET A 286 -16.06 12.11 -18.79
CA MET A 286 -15.29 11.00 -19.35
C MET A 286 -16.05 9.76 -19.85
N GLU A 287 -17.05 9.15 -19.16
CA GLU A 287 -17.75 7.98 -19.77
C GLU A 287 -18.76 8.39 -20.86
N GLN A 288 -19.19 9.65 -20.90
CA GLN A 288 -20.01 10.18 -22.00
C GLN A 288 -19.19 10.58 -23.22
N GLN A 289 -17.86 10.57 -23.11
CA GLN A 289 -16.95 10.74 -24.23
C GLN A 289 -16.65 9.42 -24.95
N SER A 290 -17.08 8.26 -24.45
CA SER A 290 -16.85 6.95 -25.09
C SER A 290 -17.52 6.77 -26.46
N GLY A 291 -18.42 7.67 -26.87
CA GLY A 291 -19.13 7.58 -28.15
C GLY A 291 -18.40 8.16 -29.37
N GLY A 292 -17.20 8.74 -29.21
CA GLY A 292 -16.51 9.48 -30.28
C GLY A 292 -15.21 8.86 -30.83
N TYR A 293 -14.64 7.83 -30.18
CA TYR A 293 -13.22 7.50 -30.33
C TYR A 293 -12.87 6.33 -31.29
N ASP A 294 -13.86 5.74 -31.96
CA ASP A 294 -13.67 4.60 -32.89
C ASP A 294 -13.83 5.01 -34.37
N GLN A 295 -13.27 6.15 -34.78
CA GLN A 295 -13.42 6.60 -36.17
C GLN A 295 -12.55 5.84 -37.19
N CYS A 296 -11.58 5.03 -36.75
CA CYS A 296 -10.69 4.27 -37.64
C CYS A 296 -10.43 2.81 -37.24
N GLY A 297 -10.97 2.31 -36.12
CA GLY A 297 -10.75 0.94 -35.65
C GLY A 297 -9.34 0.61 -35.15
N ILE A 298 -8.37 1.53 -35.26
CA ILE A 298 -6.93 1.34 -34.95
C ILE A 298 -6.55 1.84 -33.53
N GLY A 299 -7.44 2.57 -32.85
CA GLY A 299 -7.20 3.16 -31.53
C GLY A 299 -6.57 4.57 -31.58
N PRO A 300 -6.24 5.17 -30.42
CA PRO A 300 -5.76 6.56 -30.34
C PRO A 300 -4.40 6.71 -31.02
N GLN A 301 -4.21 7.83 -31.72
CA GLN A 301 -2.92 8.22 -32.30
C GLN A 301 -2.38 9.44 -31.54
N ILE A 302 -1.09 9.41 -31.21
CA ILE A 302 -0.40 10.56 -30.60
C ILE A 302 0.08 11.45 -31.73
N GLU A 303 -0.31 12.73 -31.70
CA GLU A 303 0.16 13.71 -32.67
C GLU A 303 1.68 13.90 -32.55
N ILE A 304 2.35 13.98 -33.70
CA ILE A 304 3.78 14.29 -33.73
C ILE A 304 3.93 15.77 -33.37
N ILE A 305 4.52 16.02 -32.20
CA ILE A 305 4.82 17.37 -31.72
C ILE A 305 6.02 17.92 -32.50
N ASP A 306 5.85 19.10 -33.08
CA ASP A 306 6.91 19.83 -33.75
C ASP A 306 7.44 21.00 -32.90
N ILE A 307 8.43 21.70 -33.46
CA ILE A 307 9.06 22.85 -32.79
C ILE A 307 8.05 24.00 -32.60
N ASP A 308 7.07 24.14 -33.50
CA ASP A 308 6.07 25.21 -33.45
C ASP A 308 5.10 24.99 -32.30
N TRP A 309 4.68 23.73 -32.06
CA TRP A 309 3.89 23.35 -30.89
C TRP A 309 4.66 23.59 -29.59
N LEU A 310 5.94 23.18 -29.52
CA LEU A 310 6.79 23.43 -28.34
C LEU A 310 6.93 24.93 -28.05
N ASN A 311 6.95 25.77 -29.09
CA ASN A 311 6.96 27.22 -28.95
C ASN A 311 5.63 27.74 -28.39
N ALA A 312 4.50 27.27 -28.94
CA ALA A 312 3.16 27.67 -28.53
C ALA A 312 2.87 27.34 -27.06
N GLU A 313 3.32 26.16 -26.61
CA GLU A 313 3.15 25.68 -25.24
C GLU A 313 4.21 26.21 -24.25
N GLY A 314 5.12 27.07 -24.73
CA GLY A 314 6.08 27.78 -23.88
C GLY A 314 7.32 26.98 -23.48
N TYR A 315 7.59 25.84 -24.11
CA TYR A 315 8.81 25.05 -23.88
C TYR A 315 10.07 25.68 -24.48
N LEU A 316 9.93 26.66 -25.38
CA LEU A 316 11.06 27.39 -25.95
C LEU A 316 11.35 28.68 -25.18
N ASN A 317 12.59 28.79 -24.68
CA ASN A 317 13.15 30.04 -24.16
C ASN A 317 14.26 30.53 -25.10
N GLU A 318 14.11 31.71 -25.69
CA GLU A 318 15.07 32.28 -26.66
C GLU A 318 15.43 31.31 -27.82
N ARG A 319 14.44 30.56 -28.31
CA ARG A 319 14.59 29.47 -29.33
C ARG A 319 15.42 28.27 -28.87
N ARG A 320 15.65 28.11 -27.56
CA ARG A 320 16.29 26.94 -26.97
C ARG A 320 15.25 26.16 -26.15
N CYS A 321 15.25 24.84 -26.29
CA CYS A 321 14.48 23.95 -25.45
C CYS A 321 15.40 23.37 -24.38
N LEU A 322 15.04 23.54 -23.11
CA LEU A 322 15.71 22.83 -22.04
C LEU A 322 15.12 21.43 -21.96
N VAL A 323 15.98 20.42 -21.90
CA VAL A 323 15.55 19.02 -21.80
C VAL A 323 16.21 18.32 -20.63
N SER A 324 15.48 17.45 -19.95
CA SER A 324 16.03 16.47 -19.04
C SER A 324 16.35 15.20 -19.83
N ALA A 325 17.60 14.75 -19.77
CA ALA A 325 18.04 13.53 -20.45
C ALA A 325 18.17 12.37 -19.45
N GLU A 326 17.51 11.25 -19.74
CA GLU A 326 17.49 10.03 -18.95
C GLU A 326 18.09 8.87 -19.75
N GLY A 327 18.91 8.04 -19.09
CA GLY A 327 19.65 6.96 -19.73
C GLY A 327 19.82 5.70 -18.88
N ARG A 328 19.32 5.68 -17.63
CA ARG A 328 19.58 4.58 -16.68
C ARG A 328 19.02 3.22 -17.10
N TYR A 329 18.02 3.19 -17.98
CA TYR A 329 17.28 1.96 -18.35
C TYR A 329 17.31 1.67 -19.86
N THR A 330 18.33 2.18 -20.55
CA THR A 330 18.52 1.96 -21.98
C THR A 330 19.31 0.67 -22.22
N ILE A 331 18.96 -0.08 -23.27
CA ILE A 331 19.69 -1.31 -23.64
C ILE A 331 21.00 -0.96 -24.38
N SER A 332 21.01 0.21 -25.04
CA SER A 332 22.14 0.70 -25.82
C SER A 332 22.72 1.98 -25.21
N PRO A 333 24.05 2.13 -25.11
CA PRO A 333 24.68 3.39 -24.71
C PRO A 333 24.47 4.53 -25.72
N TYR A 334 23.91 4.24 -26.90
CA TYR A 334 23.53 5.21 -27.92
C TYR A 334 22.04 5.56 -27.89
N GLU A 335 21.29 5.02 -26.93
CA GLU A 335 19.88 5.30 -26.73
C GLU A 335 19.75 6.15 -25.46
N PHE A 336 19.03 7.26 -25.55
CA PHE A 336 18.69 8.11 -24.41
C PHE A 336 17.37 8.80 -24.67
N TYR A 337 16.70 9.17 -23.59
CA TYR A 337 15.37 9.75 -23.63
C TYR A 337 15.42 11.17 -23.13
N VAL A 338 14.70 12.06 -23.80
CA VAL A 338 14.67 13.46 -23.45
C VAL A 338 13.24 13.90 -23.16
N ARG A 339 13.06 14.65 -22.08
CA ARG A 339 11.79 15.29 -21.73
C ARG A 339 11.98 16.80 -21.80
N PRO A 340 11.16 17.53 -22.57
CA PRO A 340 11.22 19.00 -22.57
C PRO A 340 10.78 19.54 -21.20
N LEU A 341 11.46 20.57 -20.73
CA LEU A 341 11.21 21.21 -19.43
C LEU A 341 10.56 22.57 -19.65
N LEU A 342 9.44 22.82 -18.97
CA LEU A 342 8.75 24.09 -19.02
C LEU A 342 9.40 25.08 -18.02
N MET A 343 10.00 26.14 -18.55
CA MET A 343 10.57 27.21 -17.73
C MET A 343 9.47 28.23 -17.40
N LYS A 344 9.09 28.34 -16.13
CA LYS A 344 8.19 29.41 -15.69
C LYS A 344 8.97 30.73 -15.72
N LYS A 345 8.59 31.64 -16.63
CA LYS A 345 9.08 33.02 -16.59
C LYS A 345 8.65 33.62 -15.25
N SER A 346 9.60 34.11 -14.47
CA SER A 346 9.28 34.83 -13.23
C SER A 346 8.47 36.07 -13.58
N GLU A 347 7.16 36.02 -13.42
CA GLU A 347 6.33 37.22 -13.52
C GLU A 347 6.67 38.15 -12.35
N GLY A 348 7.33 39.27 -12.67
CA GLY A 348 7.32 40.44 -11.80
C GLY A 348 8.41 40.54 -10.73
N GLN A 349 9.69 40.40 -11.11
CA GLN A 349 10.70 41.28 -10.52
C GLN A 349 11.03 42.38 -11.53
N ILE A 350 10.32 43.50 -11.44
CA ILE A 350 10.89 44.79 -11.84
C ILE A 350 12.06 45.01 -10.89
N ARG A 351 13.25 44.49 -11.24
CA ARG A 351 14.50 44.92 -10.63
C ARG A 351 14.79 46.30 -11.21
N GLU A 352 14.48 47.33 -10.43
CA GLU A 352 15.15 48.61 -10.62
C GLU A 352 16.65 48.35 -10.53
N HIS A 353 17.35 48.75 -11.60
CA HIS A 353 18.79 48.59 -11.86
C HIS A 353 19.16 47.34 -12.65
N GLY A 354 19.62 47.59 -13.88
CA GLY A 354 20.03 46.61 -14.87
C GLY A 354 21.29 45.85 -14.47
N GLU A 355 21.16 44.96 -13.49
CA GLU A 355 22.11 43.89 -13.26
C GLU A 355 21.67 42.66 -14.08
N SER A 356 22.60 42.17 -14.91
CA SER A 356 22.40 40.98 -15.72
C SER A 356 21.95 39.80 -14.85
N ILE A 357 21.00 39.00 -15.35
CA ILE A 357 20.63 37.71 -14.75
C ILE A 357 21.92 36.95 -14.42
N GLY A 358 22.22 36.80 -13.13
CA GLY A 358 23.42 36.09 -12.69
C GLY A 358 23.30 34.62 -13.09
N SER A 359 24.41 33.97 -13.43
CA SER A 359 24.43 32.54 -13.77
C SER A 359 23.75 31.68 -12.70
N ALA A 360 23.80 32.10 -11.43
CA ALA A 360 23.14 31.44 -10.30
C ALA A 360 21.60 31.44 -10.39
N ASP A 361 20.98 32.52 -10.86
CA ASP A 361 19.51 32.61 -10.98
C ASP A 361 19.01 31.63 -12.07
N ILE A 362 19.76 31.48 -13.16
CA ILE A 362 19.47 30.53 -14.25
C ILE A 362 19.56 29.08 -13.75
N TYR A 363 20.56 28.75 -12.92
CA TYR A 363 20.67 27.40 -12.35
C TYR A 363 19.49 27.05 -11.45
N VAL A 364 19.01 28.01 -10.65
CA VAL A 364 17.83 27.81 -9.79
C VAL A 364 16.58 27.53 -10.62
N GLU A 365 16.32 28.36 -11.65
CA GLU A 365 15.17 28.16 -12.52
C GLU A 365 15.20 26.82 -13.27
N GLN A 366 16.39 26.36 -13.71
CA GLN A 366 16.58 25.05 -14.33
C GLN A 366 16.28 23.90 -13.35
N MET A 367 16.70 24.02 -12.10
CA MET A 367 16.40 23.03 -11.07
C MET A 367 14.90 22.99 -10.75
N ASP A 368 14.26 24.14 -10.64
CA ASP A 368 12.81 24.24 -10.39
C ASP A 368 12.00 23.62 -11.54
N ALA A 369 12.39 23.85 -12.80
CA ALA A 369 11.76 23.22 -13.95
C ALA A 369 11.92 21.69 -13.95
N MET A 370 13.09 21.20 -13.54
CA MET A 370 13.33 19.75 -13.40
C MET A 370 12.49 19.13 -12.28
N ILE A 371 12.37 19.80 -11.14
CA ILE A 371 11.52 19.36 -10.03
C ILE A 371 10.05 19.33 -10.47
N ALA A 372 9.56 20.39 -11.09
CA ALA A 372 8.17 20.47 -11.56
C ALA A 372 7.83 19.36 -12.56
N ALA A 373 8.70 19.09 -13.53
CA ALA A 373 8.51 18.00 -14.49
C ALA A 373 8.54 16.62 -13.82
N ASN A 374 9.37 16.44 -12.79
CA ASN A 374 9.41 15.20 -12.02
C ASN A 374 8.13 15.01 -11.18
N ASP A 375 7.62 16.08 -10.56
CA ASP A 375 6.37 16.03 -9.79
C ASP A 375 5.17 15.71 -10.68
N GLU A 376 5.12 16.27 -11.89
CA GLU A 376 4.10 15.93 -12.90
C GLU A 376 4.20 14.46 -13.33
N PHE A 377 5.42 13.97 -13.57
CA PHE A 377 5.65 12.56 -13.88
C PHE A 377 5.21 11.63 -12.75
N LEU A 378 5.54 11.96 -11.50
CA LEU A 378 5.12 11.15 -10.34
C LEU A 378 3.60 11.14 -10.16
N LYS A 379 2.94 12.27 -10.41
CA LYS A 379 1.48 12.34 -10.40
C LYS A 379 0.86 11.43 -11.46
N LEU A 380 1.39 11.46 -12.69
CA LEU A 380 0.94 10.55 -13.74
C LEU A 380 1.15 9.08 -13.36
N VAL A 381 2.28 8.75 -12.75
CA VAL A 381 2.57 7.41 -12.24
C VAL A 381 1.53 6.97 -11.21
N ASP A 382 1.18 7.84 -10.27
CA ASP A 382 0.16 7.56 -9.27
C ASP A 382 -1.23 7.37 -9.89
N ASP A 383 -1.58 8.17 -10.90
CA ASP A 383 -2.84 8.07 -11.64
C ASP A 383 -2.92 6.73 -12.40
N LEU A 384 -1.87 6.35 -13.14
CA LEU A 384 -1.79 5.08 -13.85
C LEU A 384 -1.87 3.89 -12.90
N ASN A 385 -1.11 3.93 -11.80
CA ASN A 385 -1.13 2.86 -10.79
C ASN A 385 -2.50 2.74 -10.11
N SER A 386 -3.16 3.85 -9.82
CA SER A 386 -4.49 3.87 -9.23
C SER A 386 -5.54 3.31 -10.20
N PHE A 387 -5.47 3.69 -11.47
CA PHE A 387 -6.44 3.28 -12.48
C PHE A 387 -6.24 1.84 -12.94
N TYR A 388 -5.05 1.50 -13.46
CA TYR A 388 -4.75 0.15 -13.96
C TYR A 388 -4.41 -0.83 -12.83
N GLY A 389 -4.17 -0.36 -11.61
CA GLY A 389 -4.14 -1.20 -10.41
C GLY A 389 -5.45 -1.98 -10.19
N HIS A 390 -6.57 -1.52 -10.75
CA HIS A 390 -7.84 -2.22 -10.66
C HIS A 390 -8.09 -3.14 -11.87
N PRO A 391 -8.30 -4.47 -11.67
CA PRO A 391 -8.50 -5.41 -12.79
C PRO A 391 -9.67 -5.10 -13.73
N LYS A 392 -10.72 -4.40 -13.26
CA LYS A 392 -11.88 -4.02 -14.09
C LYS A 392 -11.52 -3.03 -15.21
N ASN A 393 -10.43 -2.28 -15.01
CA ASN A 393 -9.91 -1.30 -15.95
C ASN A 393 -8.82 -1.91 -16.84
N ARG A 394 -8.64 -3.23 -16.78
CA ARG A 394 -7.70 -3.96 -17.63
C ARG A 394 -8.50 -4.66 -18.69
N ARG A 395 -8.29 -4.27 -19.94
CA ARG A 395 -8.82 -4.97 -21.10
C ARG A 395 -7.64 -5.49 -21.90
N PRO A 396 -7.66 -6.75 -22.37
CA PRO A 396 -6.61 -7.21 -23.26
C PRO A 396 -6.62 -6.36 -24.53
N ILE A 397 -5.43 -6.02 -25.03
CA ILE A 397 -5.32 -5.31 -26.29
C ILE A 397 -5.73 -6.23 -27.45
N ASP A 398 -6.46 -5.70 -28.44
CA ASP A 398 -6.85 -6.48 -29.62
C ASP A 398 -5.65 -6.69 -30.54
N SER A 399 -5.24 -7.96 -30.69
CA SER A 399 -4.11 -8.34 -31.55
C SER A 399 -4.31 -7.99 -33.03
N GLN A 400 -5.54 -8.04 -33.52
CA GLN A 400 -5.84 -7.72 -34.91
C GLN A 400 -5.72 -6.22 -35.15
N ARG A 401 -6.21 -5.40 -34.20
CA ARG A 401 -6.02 -3.94 -34.18
C ARG A 401 -4.55 -3.55 -34.24
N VAL A 402 -3.72 -4.17 -33.39
CA VAL A 402 -2.27 -3.87 -33.34
C VAL A 402 -1.59 -4.25 -34.66
N LYS A 403 -1.98 -5.40 -35.25
CA LYS A 403 -1.43 -5.84 -36.53
C LYS A 403 -1.79 -4.87 -37.66
N GLU A 404 -3.05 -4.47 -37.75
CA GLU A 404 -3.53 -3.51 -38.77
C GLU A 404 -2.85 -2.15 -38.62
N ALA A 405 -2.66 -1.67 -37.38
CA ALA A 405 -1.94 -0.44 -37.10
C ALA A 405 -0.51 -0.47 -37.69
N LEU A 406 0.24 -1.53 -37.36
CA LEU A 406 1.63 -1.68 -37.76
C LEU A 406 1.78 -1.90 -39.27
N GLU A 407 0.85 -2.62 -39.90
CA GLU A 407 0.82 -2.81 -41.36
C GLU A 407 0.55 -1.50 -42.11
N GLN A 408 -0.21 -0.59 -41.50
CA GLN A 408 -0.46 0.76 -42.03
C GLN A 408 0.64 1.76 -41.68
N GLY A 409 1.71 1.33 -40.98
CA GLY A 409 2.78 2.21 -40.52
C GLY A 409 2.36 3.17 -39.41
N MET A 410 1.25 2.89 -38.73
CA MET A 410 0.75 3.64 -37.57
C MET A 410 1.25 3.02 -36.27
N SER A 411 1.29 3.83 -35.21
CA SER A 411 1.69 3.37 -33.88
C SER A 411 0.49 2.73 -33.18
N ALA A 412 0.73 1.61 -32.50
CA ALA A 412 -0.24 1.00 -31.60
C ALA A 412 0.17 1.25 -30.15
N TYR A 413 -0.78 1.66 -29.31
CA TYR A 413 -0.50 2.04 -27.92
C TYR A 413 -1.22 1.11 -26.95
N GLY A 414 -0.60 0.92 -25.78
CA GLY A 414 -1.14 0.12 -24.69
C GLY A 414 -0.50 0.48 -23.36
N VAL A 415 -0.78 -0.32 -22.35
CA VAL A 415 -0.17 -0.20 -21.02
C VAL A 415 0.45 -1.55 -20.64
N ALA A 416 1.64 -1.52 -20.06
CA ALA A 416 2.38 -2.68 -19.63
C ALA A 416 2.61 -2.66 -18.12
N GLU A 417 2.54 -3.84 -17.51
CA GLU A 417 2.99 -4.05 -16.13
C GLU A 417 4.52 -4.16 -16.10
N VAL A 418 5.14 -3.38 -15.21
CA VAL A 418 6.57 -3.32 -14.99
C VAL A 418 6.84 -3.74 -13.55
N ASP A 419 7.77 -4.68 -13.39
CA ASP A 419 8.17 -5.24 -12.10
C ASP A 419 9.61 -4.84 -11.72
N GLY A 420 9.95 -5.08 -10.45
CA GLY A 420 11.34 -4.98 -9.96
C GLY A 420 11.75 -3.58 -9.52
N GLU A 421 13.04 -3.26 -9.67
CA GLU A 421 13.58 -1.96 -9.23
C GLU A 421 13.04 -0.79 -10.04
N ILE A 422 12.70 -1.00 -11.31
CA ILE A 422 12.13 0.02 -12.20
C ILE A 422 10.76 0.46 -11.68
N ALA A 423 9.93 -0.50 -11.26
CA ALA A 423 8.58 -0.23 -10.73
C ALA A 423 8.59 0.63 -9.46
N ARG A 424 9.64 0.53 -8.64
CA ARG A 424 9.77 1.31 -7.39
C ARG A 424 9.92 2.81 -7.63
N PHE A 425 10.49 3.21 -8.76
CA PHE A 425 10.76 4.61 -9.06
C PHE A 425 9.87 5.17 -10.16
N MET A 426 9.34 4.30 -11.02
CA MET A 426 8.65 4.71 -12.25
C MET A 426 7.21 4.16 -12.36
N GLY A 427 6.71 3.52 -11.30
CA GLY A 427 5.38 2.93 -11.27
C GLY A 427 5.30 1.53 -11.87
N CYS A 428 4.27 0.78 -11.43
CA CYS A 428 4.02 -0.57 -11.90
C CYS A 428 3.31 -0.60 -13.25
N TRP A 429 2.56 0.45 -13.61
CA TRP A 429 1.84 0.54 -14.89
C TRP A 429 2.42 1.67 -15.72
N GLN A 430 2.89 1.34 -16.94
CA GLN A 430 3.51 2.29 -17.84
C GLN A 430 2.89 2.24 -19.22
N ARG A 431 2.74 3.41 -19.84
CA ARG A 431 2.26 3.53 -21.22
C ARG A 431 3.36 3.10 -22.17
N VAL A 432 2.97 2.31 -23.16
CA VAL A 432 3.88 1.75 -24.16
C VAL A 432 3.37 1.99 -25.57
N GLU A 433 4.32 2.24 -26.46
CA GLU A 433 4.14 2.15 -27.90
C GLU A 433 4.61 0.76 -28.35
N ILE A 434 3.74 0.03 -29.03
CA ILE A 434 4.09 -1.23 -29.69
C ILE A 434 4.67 -0.87 -31.05
N ILE A 435 5.95 -1.19 -31.24
CA ILE A 435 6.72 -0.83 -32.45
C ILE A 435 7.03 -2.03 -33.34
N GLY A 436 6.60 -3.23 -32.96
CA GLY A 436 6.76 -4.43 -33.78
C GLY A 436 6.10 -5.66 -33.19
N LEU A 437 5.71 -6.59 -34.06
CA LEU A 437 5.13 -7.88 -33.70
C LEU A 437 5.92 -9.02 -34.35
N LYS A 438 6.02 -10.14 -33.63
CA LYS A 438 6.56 -11.41 -34.13
C LYS A 438 5.68 -12.56 -33.65
N ALA A 439 5.09 -13.27 -34.58
CA ALA A 439 4.24 -14.43 -34.28
C ALA A 439 5.04 -15.55 -33.60
N ILE A 440 4.40 -16.26 -32.67
CA ILE A 440 4.95 -17.46 -32.03
C ILE A 440 4.50 -18.67 -32.86
N GLU A 441 5.46 -19.48 -33.34
CA GLU A 441 5.12 -20.66 -34.13
C GLU A 441 4.22 -21.61 -33.32
N LYS A 442 3.03 -21.91 -33.87
CA LYS A 442 1.99 -22.82 -33.32
C LYS A 442 1.09 -22.25 -32.20
N ALA A 443 1.08 -20.94 -31.96
CA ALA A 443 0.12 -20.29 -31.06
C ALA A 443 -0.51 -19.05 -31.72
N GLU A 444 -1.75 -18.70 -31.35
CA GLU A 444 -2.37 -17.39 -31.67
C GLU A 444 -1.83 -16.28 -30.75
N GLU A 445 -0.51 -16.24 -30.55
CA GLU A 445 0.15 -15.31 -29.64
C GLU A 445 1.37 -14.66 -30.31
N TYR A 446 1.67 -13.44 -29.91
CA TYR A 446 2.74 -12.63 -30.51
C TYR A 446 3.70 -12.14 -29.43
N TYR A 447 4.99 -12.19 -29.74
CA TYR A 447 5.95 -11.30 -29.09
C TYR A 447 5.78 -9.91 -29.69
N CYS A 448 5.72 -8.90 -28.83
CA CYS A 448 5.70 -7.51 -29.21
C CYS A 448 6.98 -6.82 -28.73
N ARG A 449 7.56 -5.98 -29.58
CA ARG A 449 8.59 -5.03 -29.16
C ARG A 449 7.87 -3.76 -28.74
N VAL A 450 8.12 -3.33 -27.52
CA VAL A 450 7.52 -2.12 -26.94
C VAL A 450 8.59 -1.07 -26.70
N ARG A 451 8.17 0.19 -26.78
CA ARG A 451 8.91 1.36 -26.32
C ARG A 451 8.12 2.00 -25.18
N PHE A 452 8.76 2.24 -24.04
CA PHE A 452 8.09 2.92 -22.94
C PHE A 452 8.02 4.42 -23.20
N ILE A 453 6.82 4.98 -23.12
CA ILE A 453 6.56 6.40 -23.42
C ILE A 453 6.98 7.26 -22.24
N ASP A 454 6.71 6.77 -21.04
CA ASP A 454 6.90 7.53 -19.81
C ASP A 454 8.37 7.52 -19.39
N SER A 455 8.93 6.33 -19.28
CA SER A 455 10.27 6.07 -18.74
C SER A 455 11.37 6.05 -19.79
N GLY A 456 11.00 5.84 -21.05
CA GLY A 456 11.96 5.45 -22.08
C GLY A 456 12.46 4.01 -21.90
N GLY A 457 13.07 3.50 -22.96
CA GLY A 457 13.62 2.17 -23.09
C GLY A 457 12.79 1.36 -24.08
N THR A 458 13.38 0.26 -24.56
CA THR A 458 12.64 -0.75 -25.31
C THR A 458 12.71 -2.08 -24.61
N ASP A 459 11.67 -2.89 -24.77
CA ASP A 459 11.60 -4.23 -24.19
C ASP A 459 10.83 -5.17 -25.14
N ILE A 460 10.95 -6.47 -24.92
CA ILE A 460 10.21 -7.50 -25.64
C ILE A 460 9.24 -8.17 -24.67
N ARG A 461 7.94 -8.12 -24.98
CA ARG A 461 6.86 -8.65 -24.15
C ARG A 461 5.97 -9.60 -24.94
N LEU A 462 5.21 -10.44 -24.26
CA LEU A 462 4.07 -11.09 -24.88
C LEU A 462 2.96 -10.07 -25.06
N LEU A 463 2.31 -10.07 -26.22
CA LEU A 463 1.21 -9.13 -26.51
C LEU A 463 0.03 -9.32 -25.54
N SER A 464 -0.18 -10.55 -25.06
CA SER A 464 -1.16 -10.89 -24.03
C SER A 464 -0.89 -10.22 -22.67
N GLY A 465 0.36 -9.79 -22.43
CA GLY A 465 0.77 -9.00 -21.27
C GLY A 465 0.60 -7.49 -21.45
N ILE A 466 0.11 -7.03 -22.61
CA ILE A 466 -0.20 -5.62 -22.87
C ILE A 466 -1.71 -5.43 -22.79
N ILE A 467 -2.12 -4.45 -21.99
CA ILE A 467 -3.53 -4.08 -21.84
C ILE A 467 -3.84 -2.83 -22.68
N ASP A 468 -5.12 -2.67 -23.02
CA ASP A 468 -5.59 -1.54 -23.78
C ASP A 468 -5.47 -0.23 -23.00
N ILE A 469 -5.14 0.84 -23.72
CA ILE A 469 -5.04 2.18 -23.13
C ILE A 469 -6.44 2.81 -23.10
N TYR A 470 -6.94 3.05 -21.89
CA TYR A 470 -8.14 3.85 -21.70
C TYR A 470 -7.84 5.32 -22.06
N PRO A 471 -8.71 5.99 -22.83
CA PRO A 471 -8.64 7.42 -22.97
C PRO A 471 -8.87 8.05 -21.59
N MET A 472 -7.84 8.73 -21.08
CA MET A 472 -7.92 9.52 -19.84
C MET A 472 -8.47 10.91 -20.13
#